data_AF-A0A2E6GY85-F1
#
_entry.id   AF-A0A2E6GY85-F1
#
_cell.length_a   1.000
_cell.length_b   1.000
_cell.length_c   1.000
_cell.angle_alpha   90.00
_cell.angle_beta   90.00
_cell.angle_gamma   90.00
#
_symmetry.space_group_name_H-M   'P 1'
#
loop_
_entity.id
_entity.type
_entity.pdbx_description
1 polymer ?
#
loop_
_entity_poly.entity_id
_entity_poly.type
_entity_poly.pdbx_seq_one_letter_code
_entity_poly.pdbx_strand_id
1 'polypeptide(L)'
;MILKVFLFLFSFSAFATPLQYTKNDEVVTSIAKVGDKTYFKFGFRDHRGAYAEWRWADKTERLESISTAFGLYGKNPDNYQYFPEELPPALFKEHYLLGAMPDYSAIVSYYYSTVTELYKSWKRFVLRENLSVRQSVEVLLLFFQDFPYGIPPGSYNNRMISGLFVPSLVISNGWADCDSKSLMMATVLAHDEFFRDKLAMILVPGHALLGVSLRPQAYDETYSHRGKKYIVAEATGLARTPLGRKNSPYKKVLSIEPIVATGIPSISLDESSDSSNNAPTAKTALQALTQSDCTDGAILVDYKSVTKGVRVQMCQVKENGEYVKHGPEIIFNESGLPQNKAIYDKGRFVQ
;
A
#
# COMPACT_ATOMS: atom_id res chain seq x y z
N MET A 1 47.06 21.50 -4.15
CA MET A 1 45.98 20.73 -4.80
C MET A 1 45.16 20.07 -3.70
N ILE A 2 44.06 20.70 -3.29
CA ILE A 2 43.23 20.22 -2.17
C ILE A 2 42.19 19.26 -2.75
N LEU A 3 42.38 17.97 -2.49
CA LEU A 3 41.45 16.91 -2.88
C LEU A 3 40.19 17.04 -2.02
N LYS A 4 39.13 17.65 -2.57
CA LYS A 4 37.80 17.63 -1.95
C LYS A 4 37.20 16.24 -2.14
N VAL A 5 37.33 15.41 -1.11
CA VAL A 5 36.58 14.15 -0.99
C VAL A 5 35.12 14.52 -0.75
N PHE A 6 34.29 14.38 -1.79
CA PHE A 6 32.84 14.43 -1.66
C PHE A 6 32.39 13.13 -0.99
N LEU A 7 32.12 13.19 0.32
CA LEU A 7 31.47 12.13 1.05
C LEU A 7 30.00 12.09 0.58
N PHE A 8 29.68 11.19 -0.36
CA PHE A 8 28.29 10.90 -0.70
C PHE A 8 27.64 10.20 0.51
N LEU A 9 26.93 10.97 1.32
CA LEU A 9 25.97 10.43 2.28
C LEU A 9 24.83 9.83 1.47
N PHE A 10 24.90 8.52 1.19
CA PHE A 10 23.72 7.77 0.82
C PHE A 10 22.77 7.82 2.02
N SER A 11 21.67 8.57 1.90
CA SER A 11 20.52 8.39 2.78
C SER A 11 19.93 7.02 2.47
N PHE A 12 20.43 5.99 3.16
CA PHE A 12 19.72 4.74 3.26
C PHE A 12 18.35 5.08 3.84
N SER A 13 17.31 5.03 3.00
CA SER A 13 15.96 4.81 3.53
C SER A 13 16.07 3.52 4.33
N ALA A 14 15.96 3.60 5.66
CA ALA A 14 16.09 2.44 6.53
C ALA A 14 14.87 1.56 6.33
N PHE A 15 14.85 0.75 5.27
CA PHE A 15 13.89 -0.33 5.13
C PHE A 15 14.05 -1.23 6.34
N ALA A 16 12.95 -1.48 7.06
CA ALA A 16 12.99 -2.45 8.14
C ALA A 16 13.33 -3.81 7.54
N THR A 17 14.17 -4.57 8.24
CA THR A 17 14.42 -5.97 7.90
C THR A 17 13.36 -6.82 8.61
N PRO A 18 12.59 -7.64 7.88
CA PRO A 18 11.55 -8.45 8.50
C PRO A 18 12.16 -9.58 9.35
N LEU A 19 11.55 -9.91 10.49
CA LEU A 19 11.99 -11.05 11.32
C LEU A 19 11.72 -12.41 10.65
N GLN A 20 10.71 -12.47 9.80
CA GLN A 20 10.38 -13.59 8.91
C GLN A 20 9.90 -12.99 7.59
N TYR A 21 10.23 -13.59 6.44
CA TYR A 21 9.74 -13.12 5.15
C TYR A 21 9.22 -14.28 4.31
N THR A 22 8.00 -14.12 3.76
CA THR A 22 7.41 -15.08 2.82
C THR A 22 6.73 -14.31 1.69
N LYS A 23 7.03 -14.67 0.44
CA LYS A 23 6.42 -14.09 -0.76
C LYS A 23 6.11 -15.19 -1.75
N ASN A 24 4.98 -15.09 -2.46
CA ASN A 24 4.67 -15.97 -3.57
C ASN A 24 5.55 -15.61 -4.78
N ASP A 25 6.22 -16.59 -5.38
CA ASP A 25 7.12 -16.38 -6.52
C ASP A 25 6.43 -15.74 -7.73
N GLU A 26 5.12 -15.96 -7.89
CA GLU A 26 4.32 -15.37 -8.97
C GLU A 26 3.97 -13.89 -8.74
N VAL A 27 4.17 -13.37 -7.52
CA VAL A 27 3.82 -11.99 -7.15
C VAL A 27 4.93 -11.05 -7.58
N VAL A 28 4.62 -10.16 -8.51
CA VAL A 28 5.53 -9.10 -8.93
C VAL A 28 5.31 -7.87 -8.05
N THR A 29 6.36 -7.43 -7.35
CA THR A 29 6.34 -6.20 -6.55
C THR A 29 7.46 -5.29 -7.00
N SER A 30 7.16 -4.03 -7.30
CA SER A 30 8.18 -3.00 -7.52
C SER A 30 7.78 -1.72 -6.79
N ILE A 31 8.75 -1.11 -6.11
CA ILE A 31 8.64 0.19 -5.45
C ILE A 31 9.83 1.00 -5.92
N ALA A 32 9.57 2.17 -6.48
CA ALA A 32 10.62 3.05 -6.96
C ALA A 32 10.32 4.50 -6.66
N LYS A 33 11.33 5.22 -6.18
CA LYS A 33 11.26 6.66 -5.93
C LYS A 33 11.85 7.36 -7.15
N VAL A 34 11.08 8.24 -7.77
CA VAL A 34 11.52 9.07 -8.90
C VAL A 34 11.03 10.49 -8.63
N GLY A 35 11.97 11.40 -8.37
CA GLY A 35 11.69 12.71 -7.79
C GLY A 35 10.82 12.68 -6.54
N ASP A 36 9.75 13.49 -6.53
CA ASP A 36 8.84 13.65 -5.39
C ASP A 36 7.76 12.56 -5.30
N LYS A 37 7.78 11.56 -6.20
CA LYS A 37 6.79 10.48 -6.27
C LYS A 37 7.42 9.12 -5.98
N THR A 38 6.68 8.28 -5.27
CA THR A 38 6.95 6.86 -5.14
C THR A 38 5.94 6.09 -5.98
N TYR A 39 6.45 5.26 -6.89
CA TYR A 39 5.69 4.42 -7.81
C TYR A 39 5.64 2.99 -7.29
N PHE A 40 4.46 2.41 -7.36
CA PHE A 40 4.16 1.07 -6.90
C PHE A 40 3.64 0.23 -8.07
N LYS A 41 4.06 -1.02 -8.09
CA LYS A 41 3.54 -2.06 -8.98
C LYS A 41 3.33 -3.31 -8.14
N PHE A 42 2.12 -3.85 -8.18
CA PHE A 42 1.77 -5.05 -7.45
C PHE A 42 0.94 -5.99 -8.33
N GLY A 43 1.48 -7.19 -8.58
CA GLY A 43 0.85 -8.27 -9.31
C GLY A 43 0.28 -9.33 -8.38
N PHE A 44 -0.94 -9.77 -8.64
CA PHE A 44 -1.65 -10.78 -7.84
C PHE A 44 -2.65 -11.54 -8.72
N ARG A 45 -3.19 -12.66 -8.24
CA ARG A 45 -4.28 -13.34 -8.97
C ARG A 45 -5.65 -12.83 -8.51
N ASP A 46 -6.50 -12.43 -9.43
CA ASP A 46 -7.83 -11.91 -9.11
C ASP A 46 -8.81 -13.01 -8.67
N HIS A 47 -10.07 -12.62 -8.45
CA HIS A 47 -11.17 -13.50 -8.06
C HIS A 47 -11.50 -14.60 -9.10
N ARG A 48 -10.97 -14.52 -10.32
CA ARG A 48 -11.08 -15.55 -11.38
C ARG A 48 -9.79 -16.38 -11.51
N GLY A 49 -8.78 -16.11 -10.69
CA GLY A 49 -7.45 -16.71 -10.78
C GLY A 49 -6.58 -16.13 -11.89
N ALA A 50 -7.05 -15.09 -12.60
CA ALA A 50 -6.29 -14.42 -13.65
C ALA A 50 -5.28 -13.45 -13.04
N TYR A 51 -4.10 -13.29 -13.65
CA TYR A 51 -3.14 -12.30 -13.19
C TYR A 51 -3.69 -10.88 -13.39
N ALA A 52 -3.74 -10.13 -12.30
CA ALA A 52 -4.08 -8.72 -12.27
C ALA A 52 -2.88 -7.94 -11.74
N GLU A 53 -2.74 -6.70 -12.20
CA GLU A 53 -1.68 -5.81 -11.76
C GLU A 53 -2.26 -4.44 -11.45
N TRP A 54 -1.95 -3.96 -10.24
CA TRP A 54 -2.28 -2.60 -9.83
C TRP A 54 -0.99 -1.78 -9.75
N ARG A 55 -1.05 -0.59 -10.34
CA ARG A 55 0.02 0.41 -10.29
C ARG A 55 -0.49 1.69 -9.69
N TRP A 56 0.24 2.30 -8.79
CA TRP A 56 -0.17 3.62 -8.30
C TRP A 56 1.07 4.43 -7.97
N ALA A 57 0.89 5.73 -7.86
CA ALA A 57 1.95 6.61 -7.42
C ALA A 57 1.40 7.53 -6.34
N ASP A 58 2.20 7.84 -5.33
CA ASP A 58 1.86 8.83 -4.33
C ASP A 58 3.08 9.73 -4.08
N LYS A 59 2.85 10.90 -3.49
CA LYS A 59 3.93 11.79 -3.09
C LYS A 59 4.78 11.11 -2.02
N THR A 60 6.09 11.01 -2.27
CA THR A 60 7.07 10.43 -1.36
C THR A 60 7.00 11.08 0.02
N GLU A 61 6.88 12.41 0.07
CA GLU A 61 6.73 13.16 1.33
C GLU A 61 5.52 12.70 2.15
N ARG A 62 4.37 12.40 1.51
CA ARG A 62 3.17 11.94 2.22
C ARG A 62 3.40 10.59 2.89
N LEU A 63 4.10 9.69 2.21
CA LEU A 63 4.40 8.36 2.72
C LEU A 63 5.46 8.40 3.84
N GLU A 64 6.45 9.29 3.73
CA GLU A 64 7.57 9.36 4.68
C GLU A 64 7.23 10.18 5.92
N SER A 65 6.61 11.36 5.78
CA SER A 65 6.35 12.29 6.88
C SER A 65 5.41 11.71 7.94
N ILE A 66 4.34 11.04 7.48
CA ILE A 66 3.29 10.50 8.35
C ILE A 66 3.80 9.25 9.10
N SER A 67 4.79 8.53 8.55
CA SER A 67 5.37 7.32 9.17
C SER A 67 6.10 7.58 10.48
N THR A 68 6.51 8.82 10.76
CA THR A 68 7.24 9.16 12.00
C THR A 68 6.34 9.40 13.20
N ALA A 69 5.03 9.55 12.99
CA ALA A 69 4.07 9.87 14.05
C ALA A 69 3.67 8.64 14.89
N PHE A 70 3.82 7.43 14.35
CA PHE A 70 3.41 6.20 15.04
C PHE A 70 4.43 5.72 16.06
N GLY A 71 3.92 5.12 17.14
CA GLY A 71 4.72 4.45 18.17
C GLY A 71 4.96 5.32 19.41
N LEU A 72 5.21 4.63 20.52
CA LEU A 72 5.39 5.22 21.85
C LEU A 72 6.87 5.45 22.16
N TYR A 73 7.22 6.51 22.88
CA TYR A 73 8.54 6.60 23.48
C TYR A 73 8.53 5.76 24.77
N GLY A 74 9.28 4.66 24.73
CA GLY A 74 9.43 3.81 25.90
C GLY A 74 10.30 4.50 26.96
N LYS A 75 9.91 4.38 28.23
CA LYS A 75 10.87 4.51 29.36
C LYS A 75 11.87 3.37 29.32
N ASN A 76 11.38 2.17 29.00
CA ASN A 76 12.19 0.99 28.75
C ASN A 76 11.51 0.14 27.65
N PRO A 77 12.09 0.07 26.45
CA PRO A 77 11.50 -0.65 25.33
C PRO A 77 11.51 -2.18 25.49
N ASP A 78 12.37 -2.73 26.34
CA ASP A 78 12.47 -4.19 26.55
C ASP A 78 11.31 -4.74 27.38
N ASN A 79 10.62 -3.88 28.14
CA ASN A 79 9.52 -4.27 29.03
C ASN A 79 8.19 -3.55 28.74
N TYR A 80 8.08 -2.85 27.59
CA TYR A 80 6.86 -2.16 27.16
C TYR A 80 6.32 -1.13 28.16
N GLN A 81 7.22 -0.46 28.91
CA GLN A 81 6.84 0.66 29.77
C GLN A 81 6.91 1.98 29.01
N TYR A 82 5.80 2.72 29.00
CA TYR A 82 5.62 3.99 28.30
C TYR A 82 5.08 5.08 29.23
N PHE A 83 5.07 6.32 28.75
CA PHE A 83 4.40 7.44 29.41
C PHE A 83 2.91 7.43 29.03
N PRO A 84 1.96 7.32 29.99
CA PRO A 84 0.53 7.26 29.68
C PRO A 84 0.02 8.45 28.86
N GLU A 85 0.64 9.63 29.03
CA GLU A 85 0.31 10.86 28.32
C GLU A 85 0.59 10.77 26.81
N GLU A 86 1.46 9.83 26.38
CA GLU A 86 1.80 9.62 24.98
C GLU A 86 0.80 8.73 24.23
N LEU A 87 -0.07 7.99 24.93
CA LEU A 87 -0.96 7.02 24.30
C LEU A 87 -1.86 7.65 23.22
N PRO A 88 -2.70 8.66 23.51
CA PRO A 88 -3.58 9.24 22.49
C PRO A 88 -2.83 9.82 21.28
N PRO A 89 -1.79 10.67 21.44
CA PRO A 89 -1.10 11.27 20.29
C PRO A 89 -0.27 10.25 19.49
N ALA A 90 0.14 9.13 20.09
CA ALA A 90 0.84 8.05 19.38
C ALA A 90 -0.10 7.10 18.62
N LEU A 91 -1.42 7.32 18.69
CA LEU A 91 -2.46 6.47 18.10
C LEU A 91 -2.59 5.11 18.81
N PHE A 92 -2.39 5.11 20.14
CA PHE A 92 -2.59 3.98 21.03
C PHE A 92 -3.70 4.28 22.03
N LYS A 93 -4.24 3.22 22.63
CA LYS A 93 -5.21 3.29 23.72
C LYS A 93 -4.91 2.22 24.76
N GLU A 94 -5.37 2.45 25.98
CA GLU A 94 -5.34 1.45 27.04
C GLU A 94 -6.45 0.41 26.81
N HIS A 95 -6.09 -0.87 26.86
CA HIS A 95 -7.02 -1.99 26.77
C HIS A 95 -6.93 -2.84 28.02
N TYR A 96 -8.07 -3.09 28.66
CA TYR A 96 -8.15 -3.72 29.98
C TYR A 96 -7.43 -5.09 30.08
N LEU A 97 -7.32 -5.84 28.97
CA LEU A 97 -6.65 -7.13 28.92
C LEU A 97 -5.24 -7.09 28.30
N LEU A 98 -4.98 -6.12 27.41
CA LEU A 98 -3.79 -6.13 26.54
C LEU A 98 -2.79 -5.02 26.90
N GLY A 99 -3.13 -4.13 27.84
CA GLY A 99 -2.37 -2.92 28.13
C GLY A 99 -2.50 -1.91 27.00
N ALA A 100 -1.46 -1.12 26.74
CA ALA A 100 -1.43 -0.31 25.53
C ALA A 100 -1.54 -1.16 24.28
N MET A 101 -2.47 -0.77 23.42
CA MET A 101 -2.65 -1.37 22.11
C MET A 101 -2.92 -0.29 21.06
N PRO A 102 -2.69 -0.60 19.78
CA PRO A 102 -3.04 0.31 18.69
C PRO A 102 -4.53 0.69 18.73
N ASP A 103 -4.83 1.99 18.62
CA ASP A 103 -6.20 2.45 18.38
C ASP A 103 -6.49 2.38 16.88
N TYR A 104 -7.01 1.23 16.43
CA TYR A 104 -7.29 1.00 15.01
C TYR A 104 -8.24 2.04 14.39
N SER A 105 -9.17 2.62 15.14
CA SER A 105 -10.06 3.67 14.61
C SER A 105 -9.30 4.97 14.37
N ALA A 106 -8.46 5.36 15.34
CA ALA A 106 -7.59 6.53 15.20
C ALA A 106 -6.58 6.34 14.07
N ILE A 107 -5.96 5.17 13.97
CA ILE A 107 -4.96 4.85 12.94
C ILE A 107 -5.59 4.87 11.54
N VAL A 108 -6.74 4.22 11.34
CA VAL A 108 -7.45 4.25 10.04
C VAL A 108 -7.79 5.68 9.65
N SER A 109 -8.29 6.48 10.59
CA SER A 109 -8.67 7.88 10.34
C SER A 109 -7.46 8.79 10.10
N TYR A 110 -6.30 8.49 10.69
CA TYR A 110 -5.07 9.26 10.52
C TYR A 110 -4.33 8.92 9.23
N TYR A 111 -4.22 7.63 8.90
CA TYR A 111 -3.43 7.14 7.77
C TYR A 111 -4.20 6.99 6.46
N TYR A 112 -5.51 7.30 6.41
CA TYR A 112 -6.33 7.10 5.20
C TYR A 112 -5.70 7.70 3.94
N SER A 113 -5.09 8.89 4.06
CA SER A 113 -4.53 9.64 2.93
C SER A 113 -3.40 8.89 2.23
N THR A 114 -2.69 8.02 2.95
CA THR A 114 -1.54 7.22 2.46
C THR A 114 -1.95 6.03 1.61
N VAL A 115 -3.22 5.60 1.68
CA VAL A 115 -3.75 4.49 0.87
C VAL A 115 -4.75 4.96 -0.19
N THR A 116 -4.91 6.28 -0.37
CA THR A 116 -5.89 6.87 -1.30
C THR A 116 -5.74 6.35 -2.73
N GLU A 117 -4.50 6.29 -3.22
CA GLU A 117 -4.22 5.90 -4.61
C GLU A 117 -4.36 4.39 -4.82
N LEU A 118 -4.13 3.60 -3.76
CA LEU A 118 -4.46 2.17 -3.74
C LEU A 118 -5.98 1.96 -3.72
N TYR A 119 -6.72 2.72 -2.90
CA TYR A 119 -8.18 2.70 -2.89
C TYR A 119 -8.76 3.03 -4.27
N LYS A 120 -8.26 4.06 -4.95
CA LYS A 120 -8.67 4.38 -6.34
C LYS A 120 -8.42 3.21 -7.29
N SER A 121 -7.27 2.53 -7.18
CA SER A 121 -6.94 1.37 -8.00
C SER A 121 -7.94 0.21 -7.77
N TRP A 122 -8.22 -0.10 -6.50
CA TRP A 122 -9.22 -1.10 -6.14
C TRP A 122 -10.63 -0.72 -6.62
N LYS A 123 -11.07 0.52 -6.35
CA LYS A 123 -12.42 0.98 -6.71
C LYS A 123 -12.64 0.99 -8.22
N ARG A 124 -11.64 1.39 -9.02
CA ARG A 124 -11.70 1.28 -10.49
C ARG A 124 -11.80 -0.17 -10.95
N PHE A 125 -11.06 -1.09 -10.33
CA PHE A 125 -11.16 -2.52 -10.63
C PHE A 125 -12.57 -3.04 -10.33
N VAL A 126 -13.12 -2.71 -9.16
CA VAL A 126 -14.49 -3.09 -8.75
C VAL A 126 -15.54 -2.60 -9.74
N LEU A 127 -15.44 -1.35 -10.20
CA LEU A 127 -16.37 -0.78 -11.18
C LEU A 127 -16.22 -1.42 -12.55
N ARG A 128 -14.99 -1.61 -13.05
CA ARG A 128 -14.75 -2.21 -14.37
C ARG A 128 -15.23 -3.65 -14.45
N GLU A 129 -14.99 -4.45 -13.42
CA GLU A 129 -15.42 -5.85 -13.37
C GLU A 129 -16.87 -6.01 -12.87
N ASN A 130 -17.57 -4.89 -12.59
CA ASN A 130 -18.94 -4.86 -12.07
C ASN A 130 -19.15 -5.77 -10.85
N LEU A 131 -18.25 -5.68 -9.87
CA LEU A 131 -18.25 -6.55 -8.70
C LEU A 131 -19.30 -6.13 -7.67
N SER A 132 -19.96 -7.10 -7.06
CA SER A 132 -20.76 -6.88 -5.86
C SER A 132 -19.89 -6.43 -4.67
N VAL A 133 -20.52 -5.87 -3.63
CA VAL A 133 -19.85 -5.47 -2.38
C VAL A 133 -19.08 -6.62 -1.74
N ARG A 134 -19.57 -7.86 -1.85
CA ARG A 134 -18.84 -9.02 -1.31
C ARG A 134 -17.61 -9.33 -2.15
N GLN A 135 -17.77 -9.40 -3.47
CA GLN A 135 -16.67 -9.66 -4.40
C GLN A 135 -15.61 -8.55 -4.35
N SER A 136 -16.00 -7.31 -4.07
CA SER A 136 -15.06 -6.20 -3.91
C SER A 136 -14.18 -6.39 -2.67
N VAL A 137 -14.73 -6.86 -1.55
CA VAL A 137 -13.95 -7.24 -0.37
C VAL A 137 -13.06 -8.44 -0.65
N GLU A 138 -13.57 -9.46 -1.34
CA GLU A 138 -12.82 -10.67 -1.69
C GLU A 138 -11.63 -10.39 -2.62
N VAL A 139 -11.77 -9.53 -3.63
CA VAL A 139 -10.63 -9.19 -4.50
C VAL A 139 -9.55 -8.40 -3.77
N LEU A 140 -9.95 -7.52 -2.84
CA LEU A 140 -8.99 -6.81 -1.98
C LEU A 140 -8.33 -7.76 -0.99
N LEU A 141 -9.07 -8.74 -0.46
CA LEU A 141 -8.53 -9.79 0.39
C LEU A 141 -7.43 -10.58 -0.34
N LEU A 142 -7.68 -10.98 -1.59
CA LEU A 142 -6.69 -11.68 -2.43
C LEU A 142 -5.42 -10.85 -2.66
N PHE A 143 -5.56 -9.54 -2.86
CA PHE A 143 -4.41 -8.62 -2.95
C PHE A 143 -3.55 -8.70 -1.69
N PHE A 144 -4.14 -8.63 -0.49
CA PHE A 144 -3.38 -8.65 0.78
C PHE A 144 -2.83 -10.04 1.14
N GLN A 145 -3.52 -11.12 0.74
CA GLN A 145 -3.02 -12.48 0.90
C GLN A 145 -1.75 -12.72 0.07
N ASP A 146 -1.68 -12.15 -1.14
CA ASP A 146 -0.51 -12.20 -2.01
C ASP A 146 0.58 -11.17 -1.61
N PHE A 147 0.22 -10.12 -0.86
CA PHE A 147 1.19 -9.12 -0.39
C PHE A 147 2.30 -9.81 0.42
N PRO A 148 3.59 -9.43 0.29
CA PRO A 148 4.65 -10.13 1.02
C PRO A 148 4.42 -10.13 2.52
N TYR A 149 4.55 -11.29 3.13
CA TYR A 149 4.47 -11.44 4.58
C TYR A 149 5.80 -11.10 5.20
N GLY A 150 5.79 -10.28 6.25
CA GLY A 150 6.90 -10.25 7.18
C GLY A 150 6.57 -9.59 8.51
N ILE A 151 7.22 -10.06 9.57
CA ILE A 151 6.94 -9.64 10.95
C ILE A 151 7.70 -8.34 11.26
N PRO A 152 6.99 -7.24 11.56
CA PRO A 152 7.61 -5.99 11.96
C PRO A 152 8.40 -6.13 13.28
N PRO A 153 9.46 -5.33 13.46
CA PRO A 153 10.15 -5.29 14.75
C PRO A 153 9.25 -4.69 15.84
N GLY A 154 9.55 -4.99 17.11
CA GLY A 154 8.86 -4.38 18.25
C GLY A 154 9.08 -2.86 18.34
N SER A 155 10.20 -2.37 17.81
CA SER A 155 10.56 -0.97 17.77
C SER A 155 11.07 -0.53 16.39
N TYR A 156 10.83 0.73 16.04
CA TYR A 156 11.26 1.37 14.81
C TYR A 156 11.57 2.84 15.08
N ASN A 157 12.74 3.35 14.64
CA ASN A 157 13.19 4.72 14.88
C ASN A 157 13.07 5.18 16.36
N ASN A 158 13.55 4.35 17.30
CA ASN A 158 13.48 4.58 18.75
C ASN A 158 12.06 4.70 19.33
N ARG A 159 11.04 4.26 18.57
CA ARG A 159 9.66 4.19 19.04
C ARG A 159 9.20 2.75 19.11
N MET A 160 8.43 2.44 20.13
CA MET A 160 7.78 1.15 20.25
C MET A 160 6.56 1.12 19.34
N ILE A 161 6.57 0.24 18.35
CA ILE A 161 5.47 0.05 17.40
C ILE A 161 4.70 -1.25 17.67
N SER A 162 5.14 -2.04 18.66
CA SER A 162 4.48 -3.26 19.11
C SER A 162 4.27 -4.30 18.00
N GLY A 163 5.21 -4.37 17.05
CA GLY A 163 5.12 -5.30 15.93
C GLY A 163 4.06 -4.93 14.87
N LEU A 164 3.47 -3.74 14.92
CA LEU A 164 2.49 -3.28 13.93
C LEU A 164 3.12 -2.26 12.97
N PHE A 165 2.99 -2.51 11.67
CA PHE A 165 3.18 -1.49 10.64
C PHE A 165 1.85 -0.79 10.31
N VAL A 166 1.84 0.52 10.49
CA VAL A 166 0.80 1.41 9.96
C VAL A 166 0.85 1.45 8.43
N PRO A 167 -0.24 1.84 7.74
CA PRO A 167 -0.31 1.75 6.27
C PRO A 167 0.86 2.36 5.50
N SER A 168 1.41 3.50 5.94
CA SER A 168 2.57 4.12 5.31
C SER A 168 3.86 3.28 5.44
N LEU A 169 4.05 2.60 6.59
CA LEU A 169 5.16 1.66 6.78
C LEU A 169 4.97 0.40 5.95
N VAL A 170 3.74 -0.12 5.83
CA VAL A 170 3.46 -1.26 4.95
C VAL A 170 3.80 -0.95 3.50
N ILE A 171 3.36 0.22 3.01
CA ILE A 171 3.61 0.68 1.64
C ILE A 171 5.11 0.87 1.41
N SER A 172 5.81 1.57 2.30
CA SER A 172 7.24 1.88 2.11
C SER A 172 8.14 0.64 2.21
N ASN A 173 7.81 -0.31 3.08
CA ASN A 173 8.60 -1.54 3.24
C ASN A 173 8.25 -2.62 2.20
N GLY A 174 7.04 -2.60 1.64
CA GLY A 174 6.60 -3.58 0.65
C GLY A 174 6.31 -4.97 1.23
N TRP A 175 6.16 -5.06 2.56
CA TRP A 175 5.82 -6.27 3.29
C TRP A 175 5.13 -5.93 4.62
N ALA A 176 4.36 -6.86 5.16
CA ALA A 176 3.63 -6.70 6.42
C ALA A 176 3.17 -8.05 6.98
N ASP A 177 2.84 -8.12 8.27
CA ASP A 177 2.27 -9.31 8.92
C ASP A 177 0.74 -9.23 9.00
N CYS A 178 0.13 -10.06 9.85
CA CYS A 178 -1.30 -10.32 9.85
C CYS A 178 -2.18 -9.15 10.28
N ASP A 179 -1.81 -8.46 11.35
CA ASP A 179 -2.51 -7.29 11.84
C ASP A 179 -2.24 -6.07 10.95
N SER A 180 -0.99 -5.86 10.52
CA SER A 180 -0.60 -4.77 9.62
C SER A 180 -1.33 -4.85 8.27
N LYS A 181 -1.44 -6.04 7.67
CA LYS A 181 -2.23 -6.24 6.44
C LYS A 181 -3.73 -6.05 6.65
N SER A 182 -4.27 -6.60 7.75
CA SER A 182 -5.69 -6.46 8.09
C SER A 182 -6.07 -4.99 8.32
N LEU A 183 -5.19 -4.23 9.01
CA LEU A 183 -5.34 -2.81 9.24
C LEU A 183 -5.23 -1.99 7.95
N MET A 184 -4.25 -2.30 7.09
CA MET A 184 -4.13 -1.60 5.80
C MET A 184 -5.34 -1.88 4.90
N MET A 185 -5.83 -3.12 4.87
CA MET A 185 -7.07 -3.49 4.18
C MET A 185 -8.28 -2.72 4.74
N ALA A 186 -8.40 -2.63 6.07
CA ALA A 186 -9.45 -1.85 6.71
C ALA A 186 -9.37 -0.36 6.32
N THR A 187 -8.16 0.18 6.25
CA THR A 187 -7.92 1.58 5.86
C THR A 187 -8.36 1.83 4.42
N VAL A 188 -8.05 0.90 3.50
CA VAL A 188 -8.51 0.97 2.09
C VAL A 188 -10.04 0.90 2.01
N LEU A 189 -10.68 -0.03 2.72
CA LEU A 189 -12.14 -0.17 2.71
C LEU A 189 -12.84 1.07 3.28
N ALA A 190 -12.31 1.66 4.36
CA ALA A 190 -12.89 2.81 5.05
C ALA A 190 -12.97 4.10 4.19
N HIS A 191 -12.25 4.16 3.07
CA HIS A 191 -12.43 5.22 2.07
C HIS A 191 -13.86 5.24 1.51
N ASP A 192 -14.48 4.07 1.34
CA ASP A 192 -15.88 3.97 0.93
C ASP A 192 -16.76 4.11 2.18
N GLU A 193 -17.67 5.09 2.14
CA GLU A 193 -18.58 5.44 3.24
C GLU A 193 -19.37 4.22 3.74
N PHE A 194 -19.69 3.28 2.85
CA PHE A 194 -20.37 2.05 3.20
C PHE A 194 -19.64 1.24 4.28
N PHE A 195 -18.31 1.27 4.33
CA PHE A 195 -17.52 0.44 5.25
C PHE A 195 -17.09 1.13 6.54
N ARG A 196 -17.28 2.46 6.68
CA ARG A 196 -16.69 3.26 7.78
C ARG A 196 -17.03 2.78 9.19
N ASP A 197 -18.16 2.12 9.37
CA ASP A 197 -18.59 1.53 10.64
C ASP A 197 -18.67 0.00 10.60
N LYS A 198 -18.32 -0.66 9.48
CA LYS A 198 -18.56 -2.09 9.23
C LYS A 198 -17.33 -2.96 9.43
N LEU A 199 -16.25 -2.42 9.98
CA LEU A 199 -14.97 -3.11 10.11
C LEU A 199 -14.64 -3.37 11.58
N ALA A 200 -13.89 -4.43 11.86
CA ALA A 200 -13.35 -4.70 13.19
C ALA A 200 -12.04 -5.46 13.10
N MET A 201 -11.07 -5.16 13.97
CA MET A 201 -9.94 -6.06 14.18
C MET A 201 -10.39 -7.18 15.12
N ILE A 202 -10.18 -8.44 14.72
CA ILE A 202 -10.45 -9.61 15.54
C ILE A 202 -9.11 -10.15 16.00
N LEU A 203 -8.81 -9.97 17.28
CA LEU A 203 -7.53 -10.35 17.88
C LEU A 203 -7.65 -11.74 18.49
N VAL A 204 -6.73 -12.62 18.11
CA VAL A 204 -6.60 -13.97 18.65
C VAL A 204 -5.14 -14.18 19.08
N PRO A 205 -4.80 -15.20 19.89
CA PRO A 205 -3.42 -15.42 20.31
C PRO A 205 -2.47 -15.58 19.11
N GLY A 206 -1.50 -14.66 19.01
CA GLY A 206 -0.46 -14.68 17.97
C GLY A 206 -0.92 -14.34 16.56
N HIS A 207 -2.16 -13.85 16.38
CA HIS A 207 -2.69 -13.53 15.05
C HIS A 207 -3.80 -12.48 15.08
N ALA A 208 -4.05 -11.83 13.95
CA ALA A 208 -5.17 -10.92 13.78
C ALA A 208 -5.88 -11.16 12.45
N LEU A 209 -7.19 -10.96 12.48
CA LEU A 209 -8.08 -11.08 11.32
C LEU A 209 -8.82 -9.76 11.15
N LEU A 210 -9.18 -9.41 9.91
CA LEU A 210 -10.15 -8.36 9.66
C LEU A 210 -11.56 -8.97 9.74
N GLY A 211 -12.46 -8.30 10.43
CA GLY A 211 -13.89 -8.59 10.42
C GLY A 211 -14.63 -7.59 9.55
N VAL A 212 -15.48 -8.07 8.64
CA VAL A 212 -16.31 -7.22 7.77
C VAL A 212 -17.79 -7.53 7.99
N SER A 213 -18.58 -6.52 8.36
CA SER A 213 -20.00 -6.63 8.66
C SER A 213 -20.84 -6.54 7.38
N LEU A 214 -20.84 -7.61 6.58
CA LEU A 214 -21.80 -7.82 5.49
C LEU A 214 -22.89 -8.82 5.90
N ARG A 215 -23.86 -9.07 5.02
CA ARG A 215 -24.82 -10.17 5.21
C ARG A 215 -24.06 -11.51 5.12
N PRO A 216 -24.03 -12.32 6.19
CA PRO A 216 -23.35 -13.62 6.15
C PRO A 216 -24.03 -14.58 5.16
N GLN A 217 -23.23 -15.38 4.47
CA GLN A 217 -23.66 -16.50 3.65
C GLN A 217 -23.60 -17.81 4.44
N ALA A 218 -24.16 -18.88 3.88
CA ALA A 218 -24.03 -20.20 4.47
C ALA A 218 -22.54 -20.54 4.62
N TYR A 219 -22.17 -21.09 5.78
CA TYR A 219 -20.80 -21.50 6.12
C TYR A 219 -19.78 -20.37 6.34
N ASP A 220 -20.21 -19.10 6.30
CA ASP A 220 -19.38 -17.99 6.76
C ASP A 220 -19.11 -18.13 8.27
N GLU A 221 -17.84 -18.17 8.64
CA GLU A 221 -17.39 -17.98 10.00
C GLU A 221 -17.54 -16.50 10.38
N THR A 222 -18.21 -16.27 11.51
CA THR A 222 -18.49 -14.91 11.99
C THR A 222 -18.18 -14.77 13.47
N TYR A 223 -17.79 -13.56 13.86
CA TYR A 223 -17.69 -13.15 15.25
C TYR A 223 -18.74 -12.07 15.55
N SER A 224 -19.41 -12.20 16.69
CA SER A 224 -20.43 -11.24 17.12
C SER A 224 -19.85 -10.30 18.17
N HIS A 225 -20.07 -9.00 18.00
CA HIS A 225 -19.73 -7.99 19.01
C HIS A 225 -20.83 -6.94 19.06
N ARG A 226 -21.43 -6.73 20.24
CA ARG A 226 -22.51 -5.75 20.48
C ARG A 226 -23.65 -5.82 19.44
N GLY A 227 -24.09 -7.04 19.10
CA GLY A 227 -25.18 -7.28 18.14
C GLY A 227 -24.78 -7.17 16.66
N LYS A 228 -23.56 -6.74 16.33
CA LYS A 228 -23.03 -6.74 14.96
C LYS A 228 -22.26 -8.03 14.70
N LYS A 229 -22.50 -8.65 13.54
CA LYS A 229 -21.77 -9.84 13.07
C LYS A 229 -20.70 -9.41 12.07
N TYR A 230 -19.49 -9.89 12.26
CA TYR A 230 -18.37 -9.66 11.37
C TYR A 230 -17.95 -10.97 10.73
N ILE A 231 -17.97 -11.01 9.40
CA ILE A 231 -17.47 -12.13 8.60
C ILE A 231 -15.94 -12.04 8.60
N VAL A 232 -15.27 -13.16 8.84
CA VAL A 232 -13.80 -13.22 8.92
C VAL A 232 -13.17 -13.02 7.55
N ALA A 233 -12.18 -12.14 7.47
CA ALA A 233 -11.28 -11.95 6.33
C ALA A 233 -9.84 -12.20 6.78
N GLU A 234 -9.29 -13.35 6.41
CA GLU A 234 -7.90 -13.72 6.73
C GLU A 234 -6.94 -13.13 5.69
N ALA A 235 -6.47 -11.91 5.94
CA ALA A 235 -5.59 -11.14 5.04
C ALA A 235 -4.17 -11.73 4.89
N THR A 236 -3.91 -12.90 5.48
CA THR A 236 -2.61 -13.58 5.44
C THR A 236 -2.74 -15.02 5.01
N GLY A 237 -1.70 -15.49 4.33
CA GLY A 237 -1.55 -16.90 3.98
C GLY A 237 -1.70 -17.14 2.48
N LEU A 238 -0.74 -17.87 1.95
CA LEU A 238 -0.69 -18.32 0.55
C LEU A 238 -1.85 -19.26 0.18
N ALA A 239 -2.61 -19.74 1.18
CA ALA A 239 -3.78 -20.58 0.96
C ALA A 239 -4.96 -19.85 0.31
N ARG A 240 -4.89 -18.51 0.19
CA ARG A 240 -5.90 -17.67 -0.49
C ARG A 240 -7.31 -17.93 0.01
N THR A 241 -7.44 -17.89 1.33
CA THR A 241 -8.63 -18.27 2.07
C THR A 241 -9.80 -17.36 1.70
N PRO A 242 -10.96 -17.94 1.32
CA PRO A 242 -12.13 -17.13 1.00
C PRO A 242 -12.59 -16.29 2.18
N LEU A 243 -13.27 -15.17 1.88
CA LEU A 243 -14.02 -14.42 2.88
C LEU A 243 -15.00 -15.36 3.61
N GLY A 244 -15.05 -15.26 4.93
CA GLY A 244 -15.83 -16.12 5.81
C GLY A 244 -15.11 -17.40 6.22
N ARG A 245 -13.83 -17.58 5.90
CA ARG A 245 -13.04 -18.75 6.30
C ARG A 245 -11.73 -18.33 6.95
N LYS A 246 -11.15 -19.25 7.72
CA LYS A 246 -9.80 -19.12 8.29
C LYS A 246 -9.01 -20.43 8.17
N ASN A 247 -7.69 -20.33 8.11
CA ASN A 247 -6.74 -21.41 7.89
C ASN A 247 -6.33 -22.15 9.18
N SER A 248 -6.62 -21.55 10.34
CA SER A 248 -6.26 -22.14 11.63
C SER A 248 -7.46 -22.11 12.58
N PRO A 249 -7.67 -23.16 13.39
CA PRO A 249 -8.72 -23.18 14.39
C PRO A 249 -8.35 -22.27 15.56
N TYR A 250 -8.43 -20.95 15.38
CA TYR A 250 -8.32 -20.00 16.49
C TYR A 250 -9.52 -20.19 17.44
N LYS A 251 -9.30 -20.87 18.56
CA LYS A 251 -10.38 -21.23 19.52
C LYS A 251 -10.73 -20.10 20.48
N LYS A 252 -9.80 -19.18 20.74
CA LYS A 252 -9.96 -18.08 21.72
C LYS A 252 -9.87 -16.74 21.01
N VAL A 253 -10.88 -15.91 21.20
CA VAL A 253 -10.85 -14.49 20.85
C VAL A 253 -10.34 -13.72 22.07
N LEU A 254 -9.32 -12.88 21.87
CA LEU A 254 -8.79 -11.99 22.90
C LEU A 254 -9.58 -10.70 22.96
N SER A 255 -9.81 -10.08 21.80
CA SER A 255 -10.68 -8.91 21.67
C SER A 255 -11.28 -8.82 20.26
N ILE A 256 -12.39 -8.08 20.15
CA ILE A 256 -12.95 -7.62 18.90
C ILE A 256 -13.03 -6.10 19.02
N GLU A 257 -12.27 -5.41 18.18
CA GLU A 257 -12.12 -3.96 18.19
C GLU A 257 -12.84 -3.36 16.98
N PRO A 258 -14.07 -2.84 17.12
CA PRO A 258 -14.74 -2.13 16.05
C PRO A 258 -13.90 -0.95 15.56
N ILE A 259 -13.84 -0.80 14.24
CA ILE A 259 -13.19 0.32 13.58
C ILE A 259 -14.30 1.29 13.15
N VAL A 260 -14.25 2.51 13.67
CA VAL A 260 -15.12 3.62 13.26
C VAL A 260 -14.23 4.68 12.64
N ALA A 261 -14.22 4.74 11.31
CA ALA A 261 -13.43 5.69 10.57
C ALA A 261 -14.16 7.04 10.48
N THR A 262 -13.46 8.12 10.86
CA THR A 262 -14.01 9.48 10.87
C THR A 262 -13.07 10.44 10.13
N GLY A 263 -13.58 11.58 9.68
CA GLY A 263 -12.74 12.60 9.02
C GLY A 263 -12.19 12.22 7.64
N ILE A 264 -12.64 11.10 7.06
CA ILE A 264 -12.26 10.70 5.70
C ILE A 264 -13.16 11.47 4.70
N PRO A 265 -12.61 12.29 3.81
CA PRO A 265 -13.38 12.98 2.77
C PRO A 265 -13.95 11.95 1.79
N SER A 266 -15.12 12.26 1.22
CA SER A 266 -15.60 11.52 0.05
C SER A 266 -14.66 11.80 -1.12
N ILE A 267 -14.17 10.75 -1.75
CA ILE A 267 -13.31 10.85 -2.93
C ILE A 267 -14.20 10.63 -4.15
N SER A 268 -14.37 11.67 -4.95
CA SER A 268 -14.81 11.51 -6.33
C SER A 268 -13.72 10.75 -7.10
N LEU A 269 -14.14 9.75 -7.87
CA LEU A 269 -13.28 9.18 -8.91
C LEU A 269 -13.26 10.17 -10.08
N ASP A 270 -12.74 11.38 -9.87
CA ASP A 270 -12.67 12.37 -10.94
C ASP A 270 -11.75 11.84 -12.05
N GLU A 271 -12.25 11.89 -13.28
CA GLU A 271 -11.49 11.69 -14.52
C GLU A 271 -10.54 12.88 -14.74
N SER A 272 -9.57 13.13 -13.84
CA SER A 272 -8.39 13.98 -14.05
C SER A 272 -7.63 14.24 -12.76
N SER A 273 -6.83 13.29 -12.31
CA SER A 273 -5.52 13.57 -11.73
C SER A 273 -4.69 12.28 -11.73
N ASP A 274 -3.72 12.27 -12.62
CA ASP A 274 -2.69 11.26 -12.88
C ASP A 274 -3.10 9.88 -13.43
N SER A 275 -2.71 9.74 -14.69
CA SER A 275 -2.77 8.59 -15.58
C SER A 275 -1.90 7.42 -15.12
N SER A 276 -2.48 6.48 -14.37
CA SER A 276 -2.10 5.07 -14.45
C SER A 276 -3.21 4.16 -13.92
N ASN A 277 -3.86 3.44 -14.84
CA ASN A 277 -4.52 2.13 -14.70
C ASN A 277 -5.91 2.05 -15.31
N ASN A 278 -5.97 1.52 -16.52
CA ASN A 278 -7.02 0.59 -16.93
C ASN A 278 -6.35 -0.73 -17.31
N ALA A 279 -6.79 -1.84 -16.70
CA ALA A 279 -6.56 -3.19 -17.22
C ALA A 279 -7.58 -3.46 -18.36
N PRO A 280 -7.33 -4.44 -19.23
CA PRO A 280 -7.51 -4.27 -20.66
C PRO A 280 -8.89 -4.71 -21.16
N THR A 281 -9.61 -3.78 -21.76
CA THR A 281 -10.52 -4.05 -22.88
C THR A 281 -10.47 -2.86 -23.84
N ALA A 282 -9.89 -3.07 -25.03
CA ALA A 282 -9.90 -2.21 -26.21
C ALA A 282 -9.54 -0.71 -26.04
N LYS A 283 -8.29 -0.37 -26.40
CA LYS A 283 -7.79 0.95 -26.87
C LYS A 283 -8.24 2.19 -26.06
N THR A 284 -7.57 2.46 -24.94
CA THR A 284 -7.42 3.86 -24.47
C THR A 284 -6.00 4.30 -24.81
N ALA A 285 -5.87 5.35 -25.64
CA ALA A 285 -4.59 5.79 -26.18
C ALA A 285 -3.67 6.32 -25.06
N LEU A 286 -2.43 5.82 -25.01
CA LEU A 286 -1.36 6.47 -24.25
C LEU A 286 -1.22 7.94 -24.73
N GLN A 287 -0.84 8.85 -23.83
CA GLN A 287 -0.68 10.29 -24.14
C GLN A 287 0.79 10.67 -24.25
N ALA A 288 1.08 11.77 -24.95
CA ALA A 288 2.43 12.32 -25.04
C ALA A 288 2.89 12.94 -23.70
N LEU A 289 4.18 12.92 -23.44
CA LEU A 289 4.81 13.57 -22.29
C LEU A 289 4.88 15.09 -22.50
N THR A 290 4.85 15.80 -21.38
CA THR A 290 5.09 17.23 -21.21
C THR A 290 6.28 17.46 -20.28
N GLN A 291 6.84 18.67 -20.27
CA GLN A 291 8.00 18.97 -19.42
C GLN A 291 7.69 18.79 -17.92
N SER A 292 6.45 18.98 -17.49
CA SER A 292 6.01 18.73 -16.11
C SER A 292 6.02 17.25 -15.72
N ASP A 293 6.07 16.33 -16.69
CA ASP A 293 6.22 14.90 -16.42
C ASP A 293 7.67 14.49 -16.10
N CYS A 294 8.63 15.40 -16.32
CA CYS A 294 10.05 15.19 -16.05
C CYS A 294 10.45 15.79 -14.70
N THR A 295 10.81 14.92 -13.77
CA THR A 295 11.20 15.27 -12.39
C THR A 295 12.71 15.54 -12.26
N ASP A 296 13.16 16.02 -11.11
CA ASP A 296 14.60 16.16 -10.78
C ASP A 296 15.41 17.03 -11.75
N GLY A 297 14.75 18.08 -12.28
CA GLY A 297 15.36 18.95 -13.29
C GLY A 297 15.65 18.24 -14.61
N ALA A 298 15.09 17.03 -14.80
CA ALA A 298 15.19 16.31 -16.05
C ALA A 298 14.49 17.09 -17.17
N ILE A 299 15.08 17.05 -18.34
CA ILE A 299 14.54 17.69 -19.54
C ILE A 299 13.75 16.66 -20.33
N LEU A 300 12.60 17.09 -20.86
CA LEU A 300 11.88 16.30 -21.84
C LEU A 300 12.62 16.37 -23.17
N VAL A 301 13.00 15.22 -23.69
CA VAL A 301 13.63 15.06 -25.00
C VAL A 301 12.64 14.35 -25.91
N ASP A 302 12.33 14.97 -27.04
CA ASP A 302 11.43 14.44 -28.08
C ASP A 302 12.21 14.30 -29.38
N TYR A 303 12.37 13.07 -29.86
CA TYR A 303 13.20 12.80 -31.03
C TYR A 303 12.72 11.59 -31.81
N LYS A 304 13.16 11.48 -33.07
CA LYS A 304 12.96 10.28 -33.89
C LYS A 304 14.15 9.34 -33.70
N SER A 305 13.91 8.15 -33.14
CA SER A 305 14.94 7.14 -32.96
C SER A 305 15.44 6.63 -34.31
N VAL A 306 16.72 6.83 -34.61
CA VAL A 306 17.34 6.35 -35.86
C VAL A 306 17.35 4.82 -35.93
N THR A 307 17.59 4.15 -34.80
CA THR A 307 17.65 2.68 -34.73
C THR A 307 16.28 2.02 -34.78
N LYS A 308 15.24 2.67 -34.25
CA LYS A 308 13.88 2.10 -34.19
C LYS A 308 12.92 2.69 -35.22
N GLY A 309 13.29 3.75 -35.95
CA GLY A 309 12.46 4.43 -36.94
C GLY A 309 11.27 5.22 -36.39
N VAL A 310 11.06 5.23 -35.07
CA VAL A 310 9.85 5.75 -34.40
C VAL A 310 10.14 7.00 -33.56
N ARG A 311 9.12 7.85 -33.33
CA ARG A 311 9.20 8.96 -32.39
C ARG A 311 9.29 8.42 -30.96
N VAL A 312 10.13 9.05 -30.15
CA VAL A 312 10.34 8.73 -28.74
C VAL A 312 10.37 10.03 -27.96
N GLN A 313 9.62 10.08 -26.87
CA GLN A 313 9.74 11.10 -25.84
C GLN A 313 10.34 10.48 -24.59
N MET A 314 11.26 11.18 -23.92
CA MET A 314 11.80 10.70 -22.65
C MET A 314 12.32 11.83 -21.78
N CYS A 315 12.25 11.63 -20.48
CA CYS A 315 12.91 12.50 -19.53
C CYS A 315 14.39 12.08 -19.37
N GLN A 316 15.29 13.05 -19.43
CA GLN A 316 16.73 12.85 -19.25
C GLN A 316 17.29 13.81 -18.20
N VAL A 317 18.13 13.29 -17.31
CA VAL A 317 18.86 14.09 -16.32
C VAL A 317 20.35 13.99 -16.60
N LYS A 318 21.12 15.03 -16.23
CA LYS A 318 22.57 15.04 -16.40
C LYS A 318 23.24 14.41 -15.18
N GLU A 319 23.90 13.27 -15.38
CA GLU A 319 24.66 12.53 -14.37
C GLU A 319 26.10 12.38 -14.86
N ASN A 320 27.08 12.77 -14.02
CA ASN A 320 28.51 12.71 -14.34
C ASN A 320 28.91 13.33 -15.70
N GLY A 321 28.18 14.36 -16.14
CA GLY A 321 28.44 15.04 -17.41
C GLY A 321 27.68 14.47 -18.61
N GLU A 322 27.03 13.31 -18.47
CA GLU A 322 26.27 12.64 -19.53
C GLU A 322 24.76 12.72 -19.26
N TYR A 323 23.95 12.75 -20.32
CA TYR A 323 22.50 12.64 -20.18
C TYR A 323 22.10 11.18 -20.10
N VAL A 324 21.45 10.81 -18.99
CA VAL A 324 20.90 9.48 -18.77
C VAL A 324 19.38 9.55 -18.65
N LYS A 325 18.69 8.47 -19.00
CA LYS A 325 17.23 8.38 -18.87
C LYS A 325 16.83 8.46 -17.40
N HIS A 326 15.93 9.36 -17.05
CA HIS A 326 15.42 9.48 -15.69
C HIS A 326 14.02 10.12 -15.74
N GLY A 327 13.01 9.37 -15.28
CA GLY A 327 11.60 9.65 -15.50
C GLY A 327 10.98 8.77 -16.60
N PRO A 328 9.77 9.13 -17.08
CA PRO A 328 9.07 8.36 -18.11
C PRO A 328 9.70 8.47 -19.50
N GLU A 329 9.60 7.39 -20.27
CA GLU A 329 9.87 7.27 -21.71
C GLU A 329 8.59 6.80 -22.40
N ILE A 330 8.23 7.42 -23.52
CA ILE A 330 7.13 7.03 -24.38
C ILE A 330 7.63 6.77 -25.80
N ILE A 331 7.29 5.61 -26.34
CA ILE A 331 7.55 5.24 -27.74
C ILE A 331 6.24 5.32 -28.52
N PHE A 332 6.27 6.00 -29.66
CA PHE A 332 5.12 6.16 -30.55
C PHE A 332 5.16 5.12 -31.68
N ASN A 333 4.00 4.74 -32.20
CA ASN A 333 3.92 3.94 -33.42
C ASN A 333 4.11 4.81 -34.68
N GLU A 334 4.10 4.19 -35.87
CA GLU A 334 4.22 4.89 -37.16
C GLU A 334 3.09 5.89 -37.41
N SER A 335 1.92 5.68 -36.82
CA SER A 335 0.77 6.58 -36.89
C SER A 335 0.85 7.75 -35.90
N GLY A 336 1.94 7.88 -35.14
CA GLY A 336 2.15 8.97 -34.18
C GLY A 336 1.33 8.82 -32.89
N LEU A 337 0.83 7.61 -32.59
CA LEU A 337 0.15 7.32 -31.34
C LEU A 337 1.13 6.71 -30.34
N PRO A 338 1.19 7.20 -29.09
CA PRO A 338 1.93 6.56 -28.02
C PRO A 338 1.55 5.08 -27.88
N GLN A 339 2.54 4.20 -27.80
CA GLN A 339 2.36 2.75 -27.81
C GLN A 339 2.96 2.06 -26.58
N ASN A 340 4.09 2.56 -26.06
CA ASN A 340 4.74 2.00 -24.88
C ASN A 340 5.15 3.12 -23.92
N LYS A 341 5.02 2.88 -22.61
CA LYS A 341 5.58 3.72 -21.54
C LYS A 341 6.54 2.89 -20.70
N ALA A 342 7.77 3.36 -20.55
CA ALA A 342 8.79 2.81 -19.66
C ALA A 342 9.18 3.87 -18.63
N ILE A 343 9.63 3.47 -17.44
CA ILE A 343 10.18 4.43 -16.46
C ILE A 343 11.62 4.06 -16.15
N TYR A 344 12.48 5.08 -16.10
CA TYR A 344 13.89 4.94 -15.76
C TYR A 344 14.23 5.76 -14.52
N ASP A 345 15.16 5.24 -13.73
CA ASP A 345 15.85 5.99 -12.68
C ASP A 345 17.36 5.99 -12.99
N LYS A 346 17.88 7.15 -13.40
CA LYS A 346 19.31 7.37 -13.67
C LYS A 346 19.94 6.28 -14.54
N GLY A 347 19.26 5.99 -15.65
CA GLY A 347 19.67 5.01 -16.67
C GLY A 347 19.20 3.59 -16.41
N ARG A 348 18.67 3.26 -15.22
CA ARG A 348 18.15 1.92 -14.91
C ARG A 348 16.68 1.85 -15.22
N PHE A 349 16.27 0.80 -15.93
CA PHE A 349 14.85 0.52 -16.17
C PHE A 349 14.17 0.08 -14.87
N VAL A 350 12.97 0.61 -14.62
CA VAL A 350 12.23 0.43 -13.37
C VAL A 350 10.84 -0.17 -13.59
N GLN A 351 10.19 0.16 -14.71
CA GLN A 351 8.80 -0.23 -14.99
C GLN A 351 8.50 -0.39 -16.48
#